data_AF-M5C3G5-F1
#
_entry.id   AF-M5C3G5-F1
#
_cell.length_a   1.000
_cell.length_b   1.000
_cell.length_c   1.000
_cell.angle_alpha   90.00
_cell.angle_beta   90.00
_cell.angle_gamma   90.00
#
_symmetry.space_group_name_H-M   'P 1'
#
loop_
_entity.id
_entity.type
_entity.pdbx_description
1 polymer ?
#
loop_
_entity_poly.entity_id
_entity_poly.type
_entity_poly.pdbx_seq_one_letter_code
_entity_poly.pdbx_strand_id
1 'polypeptide(L)'
;MYKNWTSAETGELLFPAQQPGSESGWEHLMDGTVFQPGSDFFLYQVYNYTTVQPSLRVNATELERITIIGDETDPGLGNAVDPDLSPFFSRGGKLLAYHGTGDSNIPFMSSTLYYEKVREFFNSSTAWRDNYRLFVIPGMGHCQGNGADGFGGSIQSDDSQGGNGQSMIFDADHDAVLALIRWVENDTAPTSIIGAKYVNNNRTAGVEYSRVLCPYPQEGKYIGGDSSTATSYECQ
;
A
#
# COMPACT_ATOMS: atom_id res chain seq x y z
N MET A 1 -10.36 13.00 -9.78
CA MET A 1 -9.71 11.69 -9.54
C MET A 1 -8.20 11.78 -9.68
N TYR A 2 -7.66 12.08 -10.86
CA TYR A 2 -6.19 12.17 -11.09
C TYR A 2 -5.55 13.52 -10.70
N LYS A 3 -6.12 14.24 -9.73
CA LYS A 3 -5.57 15.50 -9.24
C LYS A 3 -5.43 15.41 -7.73
N ASN A 4 -4.27 15.81 -7.22
CA ASN A 4 -4.03 15.87 -5.78
C ASN A 4 -5.07 16.78 -5.14
N TRP A 5 -5.58 16.38 -3.98
CA TRP A 5 -6.37 17.27 -3.17
C TRP A 5 -5.42 18.16 -2.39
N THR A 6 -5.50 19.46 -2.67
CA THR A 6 -4.68 20.50 -2.03
C THR A 6 -5.62 21.48 -1.35
N SER A 7 -5.18 22.03 -0.21
CA SER A 7 -5.92 23.08 0.48
C SER A 7 -6.12 24.27 -0.43
N ALA A 8 -7.34 24.78 -0.48
CA ALA A 8 -7.66 25.97 -1.27
C ALA A 8 -7.01 27.25 -0.70
N GLU A 9 -6.72 27.26 0.60
CA GLU A 9 -6.14 28.41 1.32
C GLU A 9 -4.61 28.40 1.30
N THR A 10 -3.99 27.28 1.68
CA THR A 10 -2.53 27.21 1.86
C THR A 10 -1.80 26.62 0.65
N GLY A 11 -2.51 25.89 -0.22
CA GLY A 11 -1.92 25.09 -1.30
C GLY A 11 -1.23 23.80 -0.82
N GLU A 12 -1.30 23.49 0.48
CA GLU A 12 -0.72 22.29 1.06
C GLU A 12 -1.41 21.02 0.55
N LEU A 13 -0.65 19.92 0.40
CA LEU A 13 -1.19 18.63 0.00
C LEU A 13 -1.99 18.01 1.16
N LEU A 14 -3.29 17.79 0.95
CA LEU A 14 -4.17 17.08 1.89
C LEU A 14 -4.13 15.57 1.62
N PHE A 15 -4.30 15.17 0.35
CA PHE A 15 -4.23 13.76 -0.01
C PHE A 15 -3.82 13.56 -1.48
N PRO A 16 -2.99 12.55 -1.81
CA PRO A 16 -2.59 12.30 -3.18
C PRO A 16 -3.77 11.86 -4.06
N ALA A 17 -3.65 12.17 -5.35
CA ALA A 17 -4.58 11.73 -6.37
C ALA A 17 -4.60 10.21 -6.52
N GLN A 18 -5.66 9.67 -7.10
CA GLN A 18 -5.58 8.35 -7.72
C GLN A 18 -4.69 8.35 -8.96
N GLN A 19 -4.15 7.19 -9.32
CA GLN A 19 -3.24 7.04 -10.46
C GLN A 19 -3.94 6.37 -11.65
N PRO A 20 -3.56 6.72 -12.89
CA PRO A 20 -3.98 5.96 -14.07
C PRO A 20 -3.64 4.48 -13.91
N GLY A 21 -4.60 3.60 -14.22
CA GLY A 21 -4.49 2.15 -14.03
C GLY A 21 -5.18 1.62 -12.77
N SER A 22 -5.72 2.50 -11.91
CA SER A 22 -6.48 2.12 -10.72
C SER A 22 -8.00 2.01 -10.98
N GLU A 23 -8.45 2.14 -12.23
CA GLU A 23 -9.89 2.28 -12.55
C GLU A 23 -10.70 1.01 -12.28
N SER A 24 -10.04 -0.15 -12.18
CA SER A 24 -10.67 -1.43 -11.83
C SER A 24 -11.16 -1.39 -10.38
N GLY A 25 -12.47 -1.20 -10.16
CA GLY A 25 -13.06 -1.08 -8.82
C GLY A 25 -13.69 0.29 -8.55
N TRP A 26 -13.48 1.27 -9.44
CA TRP A 26 -14.09 2.61 -9.30
C TRP A 26 -15.61 2.59 -9.35
N GLU A 27 -16.20 1.59 -9.99
CA GLU A 27 -17.65 1.36 -10.00
C GLU A 27 -18.25 1.12 -8.61
N HIS A 28 -17.43 0.83 -7.59
CA HIS A 28 -17.86 0.63 -6.21
C HIS A 28 -17.54 1.81 -5.28
N LEU A 29 -16.62 2.69 -5.67
CA LEU A 29 -16.14 3.79 -4.83
C LEU A 29 -16.44 5.17 -5.38
N MET A 30 -16.69 5.26 -6.68
CA MET A 30 -16.90 6.50 -7.43
C MET A 30 -18.19 6.44 -8.24
N ASP A 31 -19.20 5.79 -7.68
CA ASP A 31 -20.53 5.61 -8.28
C ASP A 31 -21.49 6.80 -8.01
N GLY A 32 -20.99 7.86 -7.37
CA GLY A 32 -21.77 9.03 -6.96
C GLY A 32 -22.49 8.87 -5.61
N THR A 33 -22.30 7.74 -4.93
CA THR A 33 -22.72 7.54 -3.54
C THR A 33 -21.62 7.96 -2.57
N VAL A 34 -22.01 8.29 -1.34
CA VAL A 34 -21.05 8.69 -0.30
C VAL A 34 -20.40 7.43 0.25
N PHE A 35 -19.07 7.37 0.23
CA PHE A 35 -18.33 6.28 0.83
C PHE A 35 -18.50 6.31 2.36
N GLN A 36 -19.14 5.28 2.90
CA GLN A 36 -19.64 5.30 4.27
C GLN A 36 -18.55 5.43 5.35
N PRO A 37 -17.39 4.73 5.27
CA PRO A 37 -16.35 4.86 6.30
C PRO A 37 -15.87 6.30 6.51
N GLY A 38 -15.66 7.06 5.42
CA GLY A 38 -15.27 8.47 5.52
C GLY A 38 -16.38 9.33 6.12
N SER A 39 -17.64 9.08 5.72
CA SER A 39 -18.81 9.76 6.32
C SER A 39 -18.91 9.53 7.82
N ASP A 40 -18.81 8.29 8.27
CA ASP A 40 -18.94 7.92 9.69
C ASP A 40 -17.81 8.48 10.54
N PHE A 41 -16.57 8.50 10.00
CA PHE A 41 -15.46 9.14 10.68
C PHE A 41 -15.77 10.61 10.98
N PHE A 42 -16.17 11.39 9.99
CA PHE A 42 -16.48 12.81 10.21
C PHE A 42 -17.71 13.04 11.10
N LEU A 43 -18.77 12.25 10.93
CA LEU A 43 -19.99 12.40 11.73
C LEU A 43 -19.76 12.10 13.21
N TYR A 44 -19.03 11.03 13.51
CA TYR A 44 -18.95 10.51 14.87
C TYR A 44 -17.64 10.85 15.59
N GLN A 45 -16.53 11.00 14.85
CA GLN A 45 -15.24 11.36 15.45
C GLN A 45 -14.97 12.87 15.44
N VAL A 46 -15.37 13.57 14.37
CA VAL A 46 -15.10 15.01 14.23
C VAL A 46 -16.26 15.87 14.72
N TYR A 47 -17.49 15.63 14.24
CA TYR A 47 -18.67 16.35 14.72
C TYR A 47 -19.20 15.82 16.06
N ASN A 48 -18.75 14.65 16.50
CA ASN A 48 -19.14 14.03 17.77
C ASN A 48 -20.66 13.84 17.91
N TYR A 49 -21.33 13.41 16.83
CA TYR A 49 -22.72 12.96 16.95
C TYR A 49 -22.78 11.65 17.75
N THR A 50 -23.75 11.53 18.65
CA THR A 50 -23.96 10.31 19.47
C THR A 50 -25.22 9.54 19.05
N THR A 51 -25.89 9.97 18.00
CA THR A 51 -27.08 9.34 17.42
C THR A 51 -26.84 9.06 15.94
N VAL A 52 -27.52 8.04 15.40
CA VAL A 52 -27.41 7.67 13.99
C VAL A 52 -27.75 8.87 13.10
N GLN A 53 -26.80 9.21 12.22
CA GLN A 53 -26.95 10.28 11.25
C GLN A 53 -27.11 9.71 9.83
N PRO A 54 -27.77 10.43 8.91
CA PRO A 54 -27.66 10.14 7.48
C PRO A 54 -26.23 10.38 7.00
N SER A 55 -25.86 9.80 5.84
CA SER A 55 -24.54 9.98 5.25
C SER A 55 -24.19 11.46 5.07
N LEU A 56 -22.94 11.80 5.36
CA LEU A 56 -22.42 13.16 5.34
C LEU A 56 -22.55 13.78 3.94
N ARG A 57 -23.19 14.95 3.87
CA ARG A 57 -23.29 15.75 2.65
C ARG A 57 -22.95 17.20 2.96
N VAL A 58 -21.73 17.60 2.64
CA VAL A 58 -21.20 18.95 2.85
C VAL A 58 -20.57 19.49 1.56
N ASN A 59 -20.38 20.81 1.49
CA ASN A 59 -19.66 21.41 0.36
C ASN A 59 -18.13 21.24 0.53
N ALA A 60 -17.37 21.57 -0.52
CA ALA A 60 -15.91 21.37 -0.52
C ALA A 60 -15.18 22.15 0.59
N THR A 61 -15.63 23.39 0.88
CA THR A 61 -15.04 24.21 1.95
C THR A 61 -15.22 23.56 3.32
N GLU A 62 -16.41 23.04 3.61
CA GLU A 62 -16.67 22.38 4.87
C GLU A 62 -15.96 21.03 4.97
N LEU A 63 -15.88 20.27 3.86
CA LEU A 63 -15.11 19.02 3.80
C LEU A 63 -13.62 19.24 4.11
N GLU A 64 -13.02 20.29 3.54
CA GLU A 64 -11.65 20.68 3.85
C GLU A 64 -11.49 21.04 5.33
N ARG A 65 -12.38 21.89 5.86
CA ARG A 65 -12.34 22.32 7.26
C ARG A 65 -12.41 21.15 8.24
N ILE A 66 -13.33 20.20 8.04
CA ILE A 66 -13.45 19.03 8.94
C ILE A 66 -12.33 18.02 8.76
N THR A 67 -11.68 17.97 7.58
CA THR A 67 -10.49 17.16 7.35
C THR A 67 -9.32 17.71 8.16
N ILE A 68 -9.09 19.02 8.11
CA ILE A 68 -8.05 19.68 8.91
C ILE A 68 -8.29 19.45 10.41
N ILE A 69 -9.53 19.60 10.89
CA ILE A 69 -9.85 19.30 12.30
C ILE A 69 -9.59 17.83 12.63
N GLY A 70 -9.96 16.91 11.74
CA GLY A 70 -9.70 15.48 11.92
C GLY A 70 -8.20 15.19 12.06
N ASP A 71 -7.37 15.80 11.22
CA ASP A 71 -5.91 15.64 11.27
C ASP A 71 -5.30 16.28 12.52
N GLU A 72 -5.74 17.49 12.91
CA GLU A 72 -5.25 18.20 14.09
C GLU A 72 -5.65 17.54 15.41
N THR A 73 -6.87 17.00 15.48
CA THR A 73 -7.41 16.36 16.69
C THR A 73 -7.07 14.89 16.80
N ASP A 74 -6.73 14.24 15.68
CA ASP A 74 -6.38 12.82 15.53
C ASP A 74 -7.18 11.89 16.45
N PRO A 75 -8.52 11.84 16.31
CA PRO A 75 -9.36 11.06 17.22
C PRO A 75 -8.97 9.59 17.19
N GLY A 76 -8.52 9.08 18.34
CA GLY A 76 -8.10 7.69 18.47
C GLY A 76 -6.70 7.38 17.91
N LEU A 77 -5.89 8.38 17.60
CA LEU A 77 -4.56 8.22 17.00
C LEU A 77 -4.61 7.45 15.68
N GLY A 78 -5.59 7.78 14.85
CA GLY A 78 -6.02 7.01 13.69
C GLY A 78 -5.37 7.43 12.38
N ASN A 79 -4.77 8.63 12.28
CA ASN A 79 -4.16 9.09 11.03
C ASN A 79 -2.92 8.25 10.64
N ALA A 80 -2.19 7.72 11.63
CA ALA A 80 -0.99 6.91 11.48
C ALA A 80 0.11 7.52 10.58
N VAL A 81 0.33 8.84 10.66
CA VAL A 81 1.27 9.57 9.77
C VAL A 81 2.60 10.00 10.41
N ASP A 82 2.87 9.64 11.67
CA ASP A 82 4.12 9.98 12.36
C ASP A 82 5.34 9.34 11.65
N PRO A 83 6.30 10.15 11.15
CA PRO A 83 7.49 9.61 10.50
C PRO A 83 8.59 9.17 11.49
N ASP A 84 8.48 9.48 12.79
CA ASP A 84 9.45 9.06 13.79
C ASP A 84 9.31 7.58 14.16
N LEU A 85 9.96 6.74 13.37
CA LEU A 85 10.06 5.31 13.64
C LEU A 85 11.24 4.95 14.57
N SER A 86 11.93 5.92 15.16
CA SER A 86 13.12 5.68 16.01
C SER A 86 12.80 4.76 17.20
N PRO A 87 11.67 4.90 17.91
CA PRO A 87 11.33 3.97 18.98
C PRO A 87 11.17 2.54 18.46
N PHE A 88 10.60 2.34 17.28
CA PHE A 88 10.43 1.02 16.68
C PHE A 88 11.78 0.41 16.25
N PHE A 89 12.61 1.18 15.54
CA PHE A 89 13.92 0.73 15.07
C PHE A 89 14.90 0.47 16.21
N SER A 90 14.87 1.28 17.28
CA SER A 90 15.76 1.09 18.45
C SER A 90 15.52 -0.24 19.20
N ARG A 91 14.36 -0.86 19.00
CA ARG A 91 14.03 -2.21 19.53
C ARG A 91 14.31 -3.34 18.53
N GLY A 92 14.98 -3.06 17.42
CA GLY A 92 15.25 -4.03 16.36
C GLY A 92 14.08 -4.27 15.41
N GLY A 93 13.04 -3.43 15.45
CA GLY A 93 11.86 -3.57 14.60
C GLY A 93 12.21 -3.52 13.11
N LYS A 94 11.61 -4.41 12.31
CA LYS A 94 11.69 -4.43 10.84
C LYS A 94 10.29 -4.24 10.27
N LEU A 95 10.14 -3.31 9.33
CA LEU A 95 8.90 -2.98 8.66
C LEU A 95 9.02 -3.35 7.18
N LEU A 96 8.18 -4.28 6.74
CA LEU A 96 7.95 -4.58 5.33
C LEU A 96 6.53 -4.09 5.00
N ALA A 97 6.44 -3.06 4.17
CA ALA A 97 5.19 -2.54 3.65
C ALA A 97 5.10 -2.82 2.14
N TYR A 98 3.88 -2.86 1.61
CA TYR A 98 3.66 -2.95 0.19
C TYR A 98 2.37 -2.23 -0.21
N HIS A 99 2.27 -1.81 -1.48
CA HIS A 99 1.06 -1.18 -2.02
C HIS A 99 0.93 -1.46 -3.52
N GLY A 100 -0.28 -1.73 -3.99
CA GLY A 100 -0.56 -2.02 -5.40
C GLY A 100 -0.74 -0.77 -6.24
N THR A 101 -0.10 -0.69 -7.41
CA THR A 101 -0.24 0.51 -8.28
C THR A 101 -1.62 0.67 -8.89
N GLY A 102 -2.41 -0.42 -8.93
CA GLY A 102 -3.79 -0.44 -9.41
C GLY A 102 -4.82 -0.38 -8.28
N ASP A 103 -4.44 -0.01 -7.06
CA ASP A 103 -5.36 0.09 -5.93
C ASP A 103 -6.42 1.18 -6.18
N SER A 104 -7.67 0.74 -6.35
CA SER A 104 -8.84 1.59 -6.60
C SER A 104 -9.33 2.32 -5.36
N ASN A 105 -8.95 1.84 -4.18
CA ASN A 105 -9.47 2.28 -2.89
C ASN A 105 -8.57 3.32 -2.25
N ILE A 106 -7.28 3.01 -2.16
CA ILE A 106 -6.28 3.87 -1.54
C ILE A 106 -5.22 4.16 -2.61
N PRO A 107 -4.95 5.43 -2.96
CA PRO A 107 -3.89 5.73 -3.90
C PRO A 107 -2.53 5.29 -3.37
N PHE A 108 -1.77 4.54 -4.17
CA PHE A 108 -0.46 4.02 -3.71
C PHE A 108 0.54 5.13 -3.41
N MET A 109 0.35 6.31 -4.01
CA MET A 109 1.16 7.50 -3.69
C MET A 109 1.05 7.92 -2.23
N SER A 110 0.03 7.49 -1.48
CA SER A 110 -0.04 7.70 -0.02
C SER A 110 1.07 6.96 0.71
N SER A 111 1.37 5.71 0.32
CA SER A 111 2.45 4.93 0.91
C SER A 111 3.83 5.43 0.49
N THR A 112 4.01 5.86 -0.76
CA THR A 112 5.28 6.49 -1.17
C THR A 112 5.48 7.83 -0.48
N LEU A 113 4.43 8.65 -0.33
CA LEU A 113 4.49 9.89 0.45
C LEU A 113 4.93 9.64 1.90
N TYR A 114 4.36 8.64 2.57
CA TYR A 114 4.78 8.28 3.93
C TYR A 114 6.24 7.80 3.98
N TYR A 115 6.65 6.94 3.04
CA TYR A 115 8.04 6.50 2.92
C TYR A 115 9.01 7.69 2.79
N GLU A 116 8.65 8.70 2.00
CA GLU A 116 9.47 9.90 1.84
C GLU A 116 9.47 10.80 3.08
N LYS A 117 8.36 10.90 3.82
CA LYS A 117 8.33 11.57 5.13
C LYS A 117 9.27 10.90 6.13
N VAL A 118 9.30 9.56 6.17
CA VAL A 118 10.26 8.80 7.00
C VAL A 118 11.70 9.06 6.54
N ARG A 119 11.97 9.04 5.23
CA ARG A 119 13.30 9.36 4.68
C ARG A 119 13.78 10.75 5.12
N GLU A 120 12.90 11.74 5.02
CA GLU A 120 13.17 13.13 5.39
C GLU A 120 13.43 13.27 6.89
N PHE A 121 12.63 12.62 7.74
CA PHE A 121 12.80 12.62 9.19
C PHE A 121 14.19 12.10 9.61
N PHE A 122 14.67 11.02 8.99
CA PHE A 122 16.01 10.48 9.25
C PHE A 122 17.14 11.21 8.49
N ASN A 123 16.94 12.48 8.12
CA ASN A 123 17.91 13.36 7.45
C ASN A 123 18.51 12.73 6.18
N SER A 124 17.74 11.95 5.43
CA SER A 124 18.23 11.20 4.25
C SER A 124 19.43 10.27 4.53
N SER A 125 19.69 9.91 5.79
CA SER A 125 20.56 8.77 6.12
C SER A 125 20.04 7.53 5.41
N THR A 126 20.90 6.59 5.04
CA THR A 126 20.46 5.31 4.50
C THR A 126 20.26 4.24 5.58
N ALA A 127 20.67 4.50 6.82
CA ALA A 127 20.66 3.51 7.90
C ALA A 127 19.24 3.01 8.25
N TRP A 128 18.22 3.87 8.16
CA TRP A 128 16.83 3.45 8.42
C TRP A 128 16.31 2.41 7.41
N ARG A 129 16.93 2.32 6.21
CA ARG A 129 16.57 1.32 5.19
C ARG A 129 16.93 -0.11 5.62
N ASP A 130 17.77 -0.27 6.65
CA ASP A 130 18.06 -1.57 7.27
C ASP A 130 16.90 -2.09 8.12
N ASN A 131 15.89 -1.24 8.34
CA ASN A 131 14.70 -1.53 9.14
C ASN A 131 13.37 -1.25 8.42
N TYR A 132 13.34 -0.56 7.29
CA TYR A 132 12.10 -0.29 6.54
C TYR A 132 12.25 -0.49 5.03
N ARG A 133 11.44 -1.38 4.46
CA ARG A 133 11.28 -1.60 3.01
C ARG A 133 9.83 -1.39 2.61
N LEU A 134 9.61 -0.62 1.55
CA LEU A 134 8.32 -0.50 0.86
C LEU A 134 8.44 -1.18 -0.50
N PHE A 135 7.49 -2.05 -0.84
CA PHE A 135 7.37 -2.66 -2.17
C PHE A 135 6.15 -2.11 -2.91
N VAL A 136 6.37 -1.42 -4.02
CA VAL A 136 5.28 -0.98 -4.89
C VAL A 136 5.03 -2.08 -5.92
N ILE A 137 3.82 -2.66 -5.93
CA ILE A 137 3.50 -3.88 -6.68
C ILE A 137 2.75 -3.51 -7.97
N PRO A 138 3.39 -3.63 -9.15
CA PRO A 138 2.76 -3.23 -10.40
C PRO A 138 1.54 -4.11 -10.72
N GLY A 139 0.40 -3.47 -11.00
CA GLY A 139 -0.84 -4.13 -11.42
C GLY A 139 -1.63 -4.82 -10.30
N MET A 140 -1.11 -4.86 -9.07
CA MET A 140 -1.90 -5.28 -7.91
C MET A 140 -2.95 -4.20 -7.60
N GLY A 141 -4.18 -4.64 -7.31
CA GLY A 141 -5.26 -3.77 -6.86
C GLY A 141 -5.24 -3.58 -5.34
N HIS A 142 -6.42 -3.37 -4.75
CA HIS A 142 -6.55 -3.24 -3.30
C HIS A 142 -6.30 -4.59 -2.59
N CYS A 143 -5.09 -4.74 -2.03
CA CYS A 143 -4.54 -5.95 -1.41
C CYS A 143 -4.28 -7.15 -2.34
N GLN A 144 -4.99 -7.24 -3.48
CA GLN A 144 -4.91 -8.29 -4.49
C GLN A 144 -5.41 -7.74 -5.84
N GLY A 145 -5.31 -8.49 -6.93
CA GLY A 145 -5.75 -8.07 -8.24
C GLY A 145 -5.10 -8.84 -9.39
N ASN A 146 -4.69 -8.09 -10.41
CA ASN A 146 -4.31 -8.67 -11.72
C ASN A 146 -2.80 -8.60 -11.99
N GLY A 147 -2.00 -8.22 -10.98
CA GLY A 147 -0.56 -8.13 -11.05
C GLY A 147 0.13 -9.45 -10.70
N ALA A 148 1.45 -9.42 -10.64
CA ALA A 148 2.23 -10.51 -10.06
C ALA A 148 2.19 -10.43 -8.53
N ASP A 149 1.00 -10.56 -7.97
CA ASP A 149 0.69 -10.28 -6.56
C ASP A 149 0.64 -11.53 -5.68
N GLY A 150 0.80 -12.74 -6.22
CA GLY A 150 1.02 -13.96 -5.43
C GLY A 150 2.42 -13.99 -4.84
N PHE A 151 2.62 -13.29 -3.71
CA PHE A 151 3.89 -13.17 -3.01
C PHE A 151 3.77 -13.27 -1.48
N GLY A 152 2.69 -13.84 -0.95
CA GLY A 152 2.48 -13.95 0.51
C GLY A 152 2.08 -12.63 1.16
N GLY A 153 1.28 -11.82 0.47
CA GLY A 153 0.71 -10.58 1.00
C GLY A 153 -0.40 -10.82 2.04
N SER A 154 -0.95 -9.72 2.59
CA SER A 154 -2.18 -9.77 3.41
C SER A 154 -3.29 -10.48 2.65
N ILE A 155 -4.21 -11.13 3.37
CA ILE A 155 -5.33 -11.95 2.85
C ILE A 155 -4.92 -13.17 2.00
N GLN A 156 -3.63 -13.39 1.76
CA GLN A 156 -3.11 -14.58 1.08
C GLN A 156 -2.84 -15.67 2.10
N SER A 157 -3.34 -16.86 1.83
CA SER A 157 -3.15 -18.05 2.66
C SER A 157 -2.95 -19.28 1.79
N ASP A 158 -2.42 -20.33 2.40
CA ASP A 158 -2.20 -21.61 1.74
C ASP A 158 -3.51 -22.27 1.30
N ASP A 159 -3.46 -23.03 0.19
CA ASP A 159 -4.63 -23.72 -0.37
C ASP A 159 -5.28 -24.68 0.63
N SER A 160 -4.51 -25.29 1.54
CA SER A 160 -5.04 -26.16 2.60
C SER A 160 -5.91 -25.44 3.63
N GLN A 161 -5.82 -24.12 3.71
CA GLN A 161 -6.64 -23.26 4.55
C GLN A 161 -7.79 -22.61 3.76
N GLY A 162 -8.06 -23.08 2.54
CA GLY A 162 -9.03 -22.47 1.62
C GLY A 162 -8.55 -21.14 1.04
N GLY A 163 -7.23 -20.96 0.93
CA GLY A 163 -6.61 -19.70 0.58
C GLY A 163 -6.84 -19.21 -0.84
N ASN A 164 -6.71 -17.90 -1.03
CA ASN A 164 -7.01 -17.16 -2.26
C ASN A 164 -5.74 -16.72 -3.02
N GLY A 165 -4.71 -17.57 -3.06
CA GLY A 165 -3.46 -17.32 -3.79
C GLY A 165 -2.33 -16.86 -2.87
N GLN A 166 -1.41 -17.78 -2.59
CA GLN A 166 -0.16 -17.56 -1.86
C GLN A 166 0.99 -17.22 -2.82
N SER A 167 2.23 -17.22 -2.32
CA SER A 167 3.46 -17.29 -3.09
C SER A 167 3.57 -18.57 -3.95
N MET A 168 4.26 -18.46 -5.09
CA MET A 168 4.47 -19.60 -6.01
C MET A 168 5.41 -20.67 -5.45
N ILE A 169 6.32 -20.28 -4.55
CA ILE A 169 7.22 -21.15 -3.82
C ILE A 169 7.20 -20.67 -2.36
N PHE A 170 7.08 -21.60 -1.40
CA PHE A 170 7.05 -21.26 0.02
C PHE A 170 8.48 -21.07 0.57
N ASP A 171 9.13 -19.99 0.15
CA ASP A 171 10.44 -19.57 0.63
C ASP A 171 10.52 -18.04 0.80
N ALA A 172 11.61 -17.57 1.39
CA ALA A 172 11.80 -16.15 1.70
C ALA A 172 12.12 -15.26 0.49
N ASP A 173 12.30 -15.82 -0.71
CA ASP A 173 12.51 -15.06 -1.95
C ASP A 173 11.19 -14.83 -2.70
N HIS A 174 10.14 -15.61 -2.40
CA HIS A 174 8.84 -15.52 -3.06
C HIS A 174 7.70 -15.14 -2.11
N ASP A 175 7.91 -15.21 -0.79
CA ASP A 175 6.89 -14.96 0.22
C ASP A 175 7.30 -13.82 1.17
N ALA A 176 6.52 -12.74 1.24
CA ALA A 176 6.81 -11.56 2.03
C ALA A 176 6.81 -11.83 3.55
N VAL A 177 5.98 -12.76 4.03
CA VAL A 177 5.98 -13.14 5.45
C VAL A 177 7.26 -13.91 5.77
N LEU A 178 7.66 -14.86 4.92
CA LEU A 178 8.92 -15.59 5.10
C LEU A 178 10.15 -14.68 4.92
N ALA A 179 10.08 -13.71 4.00
CA ALA A 179 11.10 -12.68 3.83
C ALA A 179 11.25 -11.82 5.10
N LEU A 180 10.12 -11.42 5.70
CA LEU A 180 10.11 -10.67 6.96
C LEU A 180 10.67 -11.51 8.12
N ILE A 181 10.30 -12.79 8.22
CA ILE A 181 10.87 -13.72 9.23
C ILE A 181 12.38 -13.82 9.06
N ARG A 182 12.87 -14.08 7.84
CA ARG A 182 14.31 -14.13 7.53
C ARG A 182 15.01 -12.81 7.89
N TRP A 183 14.36 -11.67 7.67
CA TRP A 183 14.93 -10.37 8.00
C TRP A 183 14.99 -10.12 9.51
N VAL A 184 13.96 -10.50 10.26
CA VAL A 184 13.93 -10.35 11.73
C VAL A 184 14.90 -11.31 12.41
N GLU A 185 14.92 -12.57 11.99
CA GLU A 185 15.67 -13.63 12.68
C GLU A 185 17.15 -13.69 12.27
N ASN A 186 17.46 -13.38 11.00
CA ASN A 186 18.82 -13.52 10.44
C ASN A 186 19.41 -12.20 9.91
N ASP A 187 18.77 -11.06 10.20
CA ASP A 187 19.18 -9.72 9.75
C ASP A 187 19.43 -9.62 8.23
N THR A 188 18.71 -10.45 7.46
CA THR A 188 18.85 -10.54 6.00
C THR A 188 17.66 -9.87 5.34
N ALA A 189 17.79 -8.57 5.04
CA ALA A 189 16.73 -7.79 4.40
C ALA A 189 16.43 -8.29 2.98
N PRO A 190 15.16 -8.34 2.55
CA PRO A 190 14.83 -8.67 1.17
C PRO A 190 15.31 -7.55 0.23
N THR A 191 16.20 -7.91 -0.70
CA THR A 191 16.63 -7.02 -1.79
C THR A 191 15.64 -7.02 -2.95
N SER A 192 14.80 -8.06 -3.02
CA SER A 192 13.66 -8.21 -3.93
C SER A 192 12.75 -9.33 -3.39
N ILE A 193 11.55 -9.43 -3.95
CA ILE A 193 10.63 -10.57 -3.77
C ILE A 193 10.14 -10.97 -5.16
N ILE A 194 9.98 -12.26 -5.45
CA ILE A 194 9.43 -12.73 -6.71
C ILE A 194 7.94 -12.98 -6.54
N GLY A 195 7.13 -12.17 -7.22
CA GLY A 195 5.68 -12.34 -7.26
C GLY A 195 5.23 -13.13 -8.49
N ALA A 196 4.08 -13.79 -8.37
CA ALA A 196 3.44 -14.53 -9.45
C ALA A 196 2.06 -13.99 -9.79
N LYS A 197 1.75 -13.90 -11.09
CA LYS A 197 0.38 -13.83 -11.58
C LYS A 197 -0.07 -15.25 -11.86
N TYR A 198 -1.21 -15.65 -11.31
CA TYR A 198 -1.81 -16.94 -11.61
C TYR A 198 -2.83 -16.85 -12.74
N VAL A 199 -2.94 -17.93 -13.53
CA VAL A 199 -3.93 -18.03 -14.61
C VAL A 199 -5.33 -17.88 -14.01
N ASN A 200 -6.10 -16.90 -14.49
CA ASN A 200 -7.44 -16.55 -13.96
C ASN A 200 -7.48 -16.32 -12.43
N ASN A 201 -6.38 -15.86 -11.83
CA ASN A 201 -6.23 -15.68 -10.38
C ASN A 201 -6.45 -16.99 -9.59
N ASN A 202 -6.20 -18.14 -10.23
CA ASN A 202 -6.30 -19.45 -9.61
C ASN A 202 -4.91 -20.11 -9.57
N ARG A 203 -4.35 -20.22 -8.37
CA ARG A 203 -3.03 -20.83 -8.14
C ARG A 203 -2.91 -22.24 -8.72
N THR A 204 -3.96 -23.04 -8.61
CA THR A 204 -3.97 -24.43 -9.13
C THR A 204 -3.93 -24.51 -10.66
N ALA A 205 -4.27 -23.42 -11.36
CA ALA A 205 -4.17 -23.32 -12.82
C ALA A 205 -2.75 -22.96 -13.29
N GLY A 206 -1.81 -22.73 -12.37
CA GLY A 206 -0.41 -22.45 -12.66
C GLY A 206 -0.08 -20.95 -12.77
N VAL A 207 1.22 -20.67 -12.83
CA VAL A 207 1.75 -19.32 -13.00
C VAL A 207 1.61 -18.90 -14.46
N GLU A 208 0.94 -17.77 -14.68
CA GLU A 208 0.80 -17.11 -15.99
C GLU A 208 2.07 -16.33 -16.33
N TYR A 209 2.58 -15.54 -15.38
CA TYR A 209 3.88 -14.88 -15.45
C TYR A 209 4.40 -14.55 -14.05
N SER A 210 5.70 -14.25 -13.92
CA SER A 210 6.34 -13.83 -12.67
C SER A 210 7.10 -12.51 -12.83
N ARG A 211 7.25 -11.75 -11.75
CA ARG A 211 7.98 -10.48 -11.74
C ARG A 211 8.87 -10.37 -10.50
N VAL A 212 10.01 -9.72 -10.67
CA VAL A 212 10.78 -9.20 -9.54
C VAL A 212 10.06 -7.97 -8.98
N LEU A 213 9.76 -7.99 -7.69
CA LEU A 213 9.18 -6.92 -6.90
C LEU A 213 10.34 -6.24 -6.18
N CYS A 214 10.52 -4.95 -6.47
CA CYS A 214 11.68 -4.19 -6.03
C CYS A 214 11.34 -3.28 -4.85
N PRO A 215 12.28 -3.08 -3.91
CA PRO A 215 12.10 -2.11 -2.86
C PRO A 215 12.12 -0.69 -3.45
N TYR A 216 11.08 0.08 -3.19
CA TYR A 216 10.99 1.49 -3.58
C TYR A 216 12.23 2.27 -3.10
N PRO A 217 12.83 3.15 -3.93
CA PRO A 217 12.32 3.64 -5.22
C PRO A 217 12.77 2.85 -6.45
N GLN A 218 13.36 1.66 -6.29
CA GLN A 218 13.72 0.83 -7.44
C GLN A 218 12.48 0.23 -8.10
N GLU A 219 12.57 0.00 -9.40
CA GLU A 219 11.53 -0.64 -10.20
C GLU A 219 12.10 -1.85 -10.94
N GLY A 220 11.26 -2.86 -11.18
CA GLY A 220 11.65 -4.02 -11.98
C GLY A 220 11.73 -3.64 -13.46
N LYS A 221 12.94 -3.40 -13.97
CA LYS A 221 13.17 -3.05 -15.38
C LYS A 221 13.49 -4.29 -16.20
N TYR A 222 12.84 -4.42 -17.34
CA TYR A 222 13.08 -5.51 -18.27
C TYR A 222 14.48 -5.38 -18.89
N ILE A 223 15.28 -6.44 -18.77
CA ILE A 223 16.68 -6.49 -19.25
C ILE A 223 16.87 -7.43 -20.46
N GLY A 224 15.83 -8.17 -20.86
CA GLY A 224 15.85 -9.10 -22.00
C GLY A 224 15.47 -10.53 -21.64
N GLY A 225 15.16 -11.35 -22.65
CA GLY A 225 14.76 -12.75 -22.49
C GLY A 225 13.25 -12.97 -22.63
N ASP A 226 12.69 -13.89 -21.84
CA ASP A 226 11.27 -14.17 -21.81
C ASP A 226 10.57 -13.21 -20.84
N SER A 227 9.76 -12.30 -21.38
CA SER A 227 9.02 -11.29 -20.62
C SER A 227 7.97 -11.89 -19.66
N SER A 228 7.68 -13.19 -19.70
CA SER A 228 6.84 -13.86 -18.70
C SER A 228 7.60 -14.26 -17.42
N THR A 229 8.93 -14.15 -17.40
CA THR A 229 9.77 -14.65 -16.30
C THR A 229 10.39 -13.53 -15.48
N ALA A 230 10.46 -13.71 -14.15
CA ALA A 230 11.08 -12.73 -13.25
C ALA A 230 12.58 -12.51 -13.54
N THR A 231 13.30 -13.51 -14.04
CA THR A 231 14.73 -13.44 -14.40
C THR A 231 15.02 -12.50 -15.55
N SER A 232 14.01 -12.10 -16.31
CA SER A 232 14.13 -11.11 -17.38
C SER A 232 14.02 -9.67 -16.90
N TYR A 233 13.97 -9.46 -15.58
CA TYR A 233 13.86 -8.15 -14.95
C TYR A 233 14.92 -7.97 -13.86
N GLU A 234 15.34 -6.73 -13.63
CA GLU A 234 16.28 -6.36 -12.57
C GLU A 234 15.80 -5.10 -11.84
N CYS A 235 16.05 -5.02 -10.54
CA CYS A 235 15.75 -3.83 -9.75
C CYS A 235 16.75 -2.71 -10.07
N GLN A 236 16.24 -1.60 -10.62
CA GLN A 236 17.04 -0.45 -11.07
C GLN A 236 16.36 0.88 -10.75
#